data_AF-A0A0L6WEI7-F1
#
_entry.id   AF-A0A0L6WEI7-F1
#
_cell.length_a   1.000
_cell.length_b   1.000
_cell.length_c   1.000
_cell.angle_alpha   90.00
_cell.angle_beta   90.00
_cell.angle_gamma   90.00
#
_symmetry.space_group_name_H-M   'P 1'
#
loop_
_entity.id
_entity.type
_entity.pdbx_description
1 polymer ?
#
loop_
_entity_poly.entity_id
_entity_poly.type
_entity_poly.pdbx_seq_one_letter_code
_entity_poly.pdbx_strand_id
1 'polypeptide(L)'
;MFTSPHLRTIPTIFSSEDRARLKSAVMLRPHQVTILYENLLSRYGDFPYLLVRLAQLRAAMGSPVLSAALFSKAYEALDKIGVHDAELDYYMTTFVPDTFSKYEKLFESSLKVQYHQSWKQTEEHNFPRQIHAPPSGYEQVKEEWSSLVKDNSEFLAKYLRHVAVETNIIEDTFLLTTECLHNIIRDGVSPAIIVTEYDSETHDRDIIKSILNDTLEAYEAMLLLARTPVNLTRRTICHIHSLLMKTCQFHNFDGRYVPPGRTRTETMQTVIVGSSRPIQCCPYAKVDDELDAICRISEDGNGRLSRIMASIPLIQAGYPPIAISMIRRPMYYQAINEVKIP
;
A
#
# COMPACT_ATOMS: atom_id res chain seq x y z
N MET A 1 1.85 31.32 12.08
CA MET A 1 2.33 31.37 10.67
C MET A 1 3.86 31.38 10.70
N PHE A 2 4.53 30.47 10.00
CA PHE A 2 6.00 30.41 9.92
C PHE A 2 6.62 31.77 9.58
N THR A 3 7.73 32.11 10.24
CA THR A 3 8.41 33.41 10.10
C THR A 3 9.61 33.33 9.16
N SER A 4 10.28 32.18 9.12
CA SER A 4 11.48 31.92 8.32
C SER A 4 11.17 31.98 6.82
N PRO A 5 11.97 32.73 6.02
CA PRO A 5 11.84 32.72 4.57
C PRO A 5 11.92 31.32 3.98
N HIS A 6 12.74 30.42 4.56
CA HIS A 6 12.91 29.04 4.10
C HIS A 6 11.64 28.19 4.19
N LEU A 7 10.67 28.59 5.02
CA LEU A 7 9.37 27.92 5.16
C LEU A 7 8.23 28.68 4.47
N ARG A 8 8.46 29.94 4.08
CA ARG A 8 7.43 30.82 3.49
C ARG A 8 7.52 30.91 1.98
N THR A 9 8.73 31.05 1.45
CA THR A 9 8.95 31.32 0.03
C THR A 9 9.23 30.03 -0.72
N ILE A 10 8.70 29.92 -1.95
CA ILE A 10 9.01 28.79 -2.82
C ILE A 10 10.50 28.87 -3.16
N PRO A 11 11.31 27.84 -2.85
CA PRO A 11 12.74 27.82 -3.14
C PRO A 11 13.05 28.11 -4.61
N THR A 12 14.02 29.00 -4.85
CA THR A 12 14.47 29.37 -6.21
C THR A 12 15.19 28.24 -6.94
N ILE A 13 15.65 27.23 -6.21
CA ILE A 13 16.26 26.01 -6.77
C ILE A 13 15.26 25.12 -7.52
N PHE A 14 13.95 25.28 -7.26
CA PHE A 14 12.92 24.54 -7.98
C PHE A 14 12.78 25.06 -9.41
N SER A 15 12.42 24.20 -10.35
CA SER A 15 12.24 24.56 -11.76
C SER A 15 11.16 25.64 -11.92
N SER A 16 11.22 26.46 -12.97
CA SER A 16 10.18 27.47 -13.25
C SER A 16 8.79 26.84 -13.34
N GLU A 17 8.70 25.66 -13.95
CA GLU A 17 7.49 24.84 -14.04
C GLU A 17 6.96 24.43 -12.67
N ASP A 18 7.80 23.83 -11.81
CA ASP A 18 7.36 23.36 -10.49
C ASP A 18 6.98 24.53 -9.56
N ARG A 19 7.66 25.67 -9.69
CA ARG A 19 7.25 26.90 -8.98
C ARG A 19 5.88 27.40 -9.46
N ALA A 20 5.59 27.30 -10.76
CA ALA A 20 4.26 27.65 -11.29
C ALA A 20 3.19 26.68 -10.76
N ARG A 21 3.48 25.37 -10.75
CA ARG A 21 2.60 24.34 -10.17
C ARG A 21 2.30 24.61 -8.69
N LEU A 22 3.32 24.91 -7.88
CA LEU A 22 3.17 25.27 -6.47
C LEU A 22 2.34 26.54 -6.26
N LYS A 23 2.50 27.56 -7.12
CA LYS A 23 1.65 28.76 -7.09
C LYS A 23 0.20 28.44 -7.42
N SER A 24 -0.04 27.53 -8.35
CA SER A 24 -1.39 27.07 -8.71
C SER A 24 -2.00 26.08 -7.72
N ALA A 25 -1.24 25.59 -6.73
CA ALA A 25 -1.69 24.54 -5.81
C ALA A 25 -2.91 24.93 -4.97
N VAL A 26 -3.16 26.24 -4.78
CA VAL A 26 -4.36 26.75 -4.11
C VAL A 26 -5.67 26.37 -4.83
N MET A 27 -5.60 26.09 -6.13
CA MET A 27 -6.74 25.70 -6.95
C MET A 27 -6.96 24.17 -6.98
N LEU A 28 -6.05 23.40 -6.41
CA LEU A 28 -6.08 21.94 -6.44
C LEU A 28 -6.80 21.39 -5.20
N ARG A 29 -7.38 20.20 -5.34
CA ARG A 29 -7.97 19.46 -4.22
C ARG A 29 -6.85 18.99 -3.26
N PRO A 30 -7.12 18.81 -1.95
CA PRO A 30 -6.09 18.42 -0.98
C PRO A 30 -5.24 17.19 -1.36
N HIS A 31 -5.85 16.17 -1.98
CA HIS A 31 -5.11 14.99 -2.46
C HIS A 31 -4.18 15.30 -3.64
N GLN A 32 -4.60 16.14 -4.58
CA GLN A 32 -3.76 16.56 -5.70
C GLN A 32 -2.57 17.39 -5.21
N VAL A 33 -2.80 18.24 -4.20
CA VAL A 33 -1.74 19.01 -3.55
C VAL A 33 -0.76 18.08 -2.83
N THR A 34 -1.26 17.06 -2.13
CA THR A 34 -0.42 16.05 -1.45
C THR A 34 0.47 15.32 -2.45
N ILE A 35 -0.11 14.79 -3.53
CA ILE A 35 0.64 14.12 -4.62
C ILE A 35 1.69 15.07 -5.21
N LEU A 36 1.35 16.35 -5.41
CA LEU A 36 2.30 17.35 -5.89
C LEU A 36 3.50 17.47 -4.95
N TYR A 37 3.28 17.64 -3.64
CA TYR A 37 4.37 17.77 -2.67
C TYR A 37 5.22 16.50 -2.55
N GLU A 38 4.61 15.31 -2.61
CA GLU A 38 5.35 14.04 -2.57
C GLU A 38 6.25 13.86 -3.79
N ASN A 39 5.74 14.19 -4.98
CA ASN A 39 6.55 14.18 -6.21
C ASN A 39 7.72 15.17 -6.13
N LEU A 40 7.48 16.36 -5.57
CA LEU A 40 8.53 17.36 -5.40
C LEU A 40 9.57 16.93 -4.35
N LEU A 41 9.18 16.29 -3.26
CA LEU A 41 10.11 15.72 -2.28
C LEU A 41 10.96 14.60 -2.89
N SER A 42 10.37 13.75 -3.72
CA SER A 42 11.12 12.71 -4.46
C SER A 42 12.16 13.31 -5.40
N ARG A 43 11.82 14.43 -6.06
CA ARG A 43 12.69 15.11 -7.04
C ARG A 43 13.78 15.98 -6.39
N TYR A 44 13.41 16.76 -5.39
CA TYR A 44 14.29 17.78 -4.80
C TYR A 44 14.89 17.35 -3.46
N GLY A 45 14.42 16.25 -2.87
CA GLY A 45 14.84 15.82 -1.54
C GLY A 45 14.16 16.62 -0.42
N ASP A 46 14.79 16.59 0.75
CA ASP A 46 14.19 16.99 2.03
C ASP A 46 14.23 18.50 2.29
N PHE A 47 13.69 19.29 1.35
CA PHE A 47 13.59 20.74 1.52
C PHE A 47 12.58 21.10 2.63
N PRO A 48 12.97 21.91 3.64
CA PRO A 48 12.09 22.30 4.75
C PRO A 48 10.73 22.86 4.30
N TYR A 49 10.72 23.68 3.24
CA TYR A 49 9.49 24.21 2.63
C TYR A 49 8.49 23.10 2.26
N LEU A 50 8.96 22.06 1.56
CA LEU A 50 8.10 20.97 1.09
C LEU A 50 7.66 20.07 2.26
N LEU A 51 8.59 19.76 3.17
CA LEU A 51 8.33 18.93 4.35
C LEU A 51 7.23 19.54 5.22
N VAL A 52 7.33 20.82 5.54
CA VAL A 52 6.33 21.53 6.36
C VAL A 52 4.96 21.58 5.68
N ARG A 53 4.90 21.88 4.37
CA ARG A 53 3.63 21.93 3.65
C ARG A 53 2.96 20.56 3.59
N LEU A 54 3.73 19.50 3.33
CA LEU A 54 3.21 18.14 3.35
C LEU A 54 2.80 17.71 4.77
N ALA A 55 3.55 18.11 5.81
CA ALA A 55 3.20 17.84 7.19
C ALA A 55 1.83 18.43 7.54
N GLN A 56 1.59 19.70 7.18
CA GLN A 56 0.31 20.37 7.41
C GLN A 56 -0.85 19.66 6.69
N LEU A 57 -0.66 19.25 5.44
CA LEU A 57 -1.66 18.50 4.67
C LEU A 57 -1.96 17.15 5.32
N ARG A 58 -0.93 16.39 5.71
CA ARG A 58 -1.10 15.09 6.36
C ARG A 58 -1.80 15.18 7.70
N ALA A 59 -1.51 16.21 8.50
CA ALA A 59 -2.25 16.47 9.73
C ALA A 59 -3.74 16.72 9.43
N ALA A 60 -4.04 17.56 8.43
CA ALA A 60 -5.40 17.85 8.02
C ALA A 60 -6.16 16.62 7.47
N MET A 61 -5.45 15.64 6.89
CA MET A 61 -6.02 14.39 6.37
C MET A 61 -6.00 13.23 7.38
N GLY A 62 -5.85 13.52 8.67
CA GLY A 62 -5.94 12.51 9.73
C GLY A 62 -4.71 11.60 9.86
N SER A 63 -3.53 12.05 9.42
CA SER A 63 -2.26 11.34 9.55
C SER A 63 -1.24 12.12 10.42
N PRO A 64 -1.53 12.32 11.72
CA PRO A 64 -0.72 13.18 12.59
C PRO A 64 0.67 12.61 12.88
N VAL A 65 0.83 11.28 12.96
CA VAL A 65 2.15 10.66 13.20
C VAL A 65 3.11 10.95 12.04
N LEU A 66 2.65 10.80 10.80
CA LEU A 66 3.47 11.13 9.63
C LEU A 66 3.71 12.63 9.51
N SER A 67 2.75 13.45 9.93
CA SER A 67 2.93 14.90 10.01
C SER A 67 4.03 15.26 11.01
N ALA A 68 4.01 14.67 12.21
CA ALA A 68 5.01 14.87 13.24
C ALA A 68 6.41 14.47 12.75
N ALA A 69 6.54 13.32 12.08
CA ALA A 69 7.81 12.90 11.48
C ALA A 69 8.35 13.89 10.43
N LEU A 70 7.46 14.47 9.60
CA LEU A 70 7.86 15.48 8.62
C LEU A 70 8.24 16.81 9.27
N PHE A 71 7.57 17.23 10.34
CA PHE A 71 7.96 18.41 11.12
C PHE A 71 9.34 18.23 11.76
N SER A 72 9.61 17.08 12.39
CA SER A 72 10.94 16.77 12.94
C SER A 72 12.01 16.84 11.87
N LYS A 73 11.75 16.26 10.68
CA LYS A 73 12.69 16.29 9.57
C LYS A 73 12.95 17.70 9.05
N ALA A 74 11.91 18.53 8.98
CA ALA A 74 12.06 19.94 8.58
C ALA A 74 12.87 20.73 9.62
N TYR A 75 12.64 20.46 10.91
CA TYR A 75 13.37 21.07 12.01
C TYR A 75 14.86 20.73 11.94
N GLU A 76 15.20 19.44 11.81
CA GLU A 76 16.60 19.00 11.63
C GLU A 76 17.27 19.62 10.40
N ALA A 77 16.53 19.76 9.30
CA ALA A 77 17.05 20.37 8.08
C ALA A 77 17.31 21.88 8.22
N LEU A 78 16.52 22.61 9.01
CA LEU A 78 16.77 24.02 9.32
C LEU A 78 17.87 24.20 10.36
N ASP A 79 17.93 23.35 11.38
CA ASP A 79 18.97 23.37 12.41
C ASP A 79 20.37 23.18 11.80
N LYS A 80 20.51 22.25 10.84
CA LYS A 80 21.75 22.03 10.08
C LYS A 80 22.28 23.27 9.35
N ILE A 81 21.41 24.24 9.04
CA ILE A 81 21.81 25.51 8.38
C ILE A 81 21.74 26.71 9.33
N GLY A 82 21.59 26.48 10.64
CA GLY A 82 21.55 27.52 11.67
C GLY A 82 20.32 28.43 11.58
N VAL A 83 19.20 27.91 11.06
CA VAL A 83 17.94 28.65 10.93
C VAL A 83 16.95 28.18 11.98
N HIS A 84 16.37 29.13 12.71
CA HIS A 84 15.30 28.88 13.67
C HIS A 84 13.98 29.49 13.19
N ASP A 85 12.86 28.83 13.51
CA ASP A 85 11.51 29.32 13.22
C ASP A 85 10.60 29.04 14.42
N ALA A 86 10.17 30.11 15.09
CA ALA A 86 9.41 30.01 16.34
C ALA A 86 8.10 29.21 16.22
N GLU A 87 7.46 29.20 15.03
CA GLU A 87 6.25 28.41 14.82
C GLU A 87 6.60 26.93 14.71
N LEU A 88 7.68 26.58 13.97
CA LEU A 88 8.13 25.21 13.90
C LEU A 88 8.61 24.71 15.28
N ASP A 89 9.30 25.55 16.05
CA ASP A 89 9.70 25.26 17.43
C ASP A 89 8.48 24.95 18.31
N TYR A 90 7.38 25.68 18.12
CA TYR A 90 6.12 25.39 18.80
C TYR A 90 5.57 24.01 18.43
N TYR A 91 5.54 23.65 17.14
CA TYR A 91 5.12 22.30 16.72
C TYR A 91 6.02 21.20 17.32
N MET A 92 7.33 21.43 17.40
CA MET A 92 8.29 20.48 17.96
C MET A 92 8.15 20.30 19.47
N THR A 93 7.74 21.33 20.19
CA THR A 93 7.59 21.30 21.66
C THR A 93 6.20 20.87 22.12
N THR A 94 5.19 20.97 21.26
CA THR A 94 3.79 20.65 21.61
C THR A 94 3.26 19.50 20.77
N PHE A 95 2.95 19.76 19.49
CA PHE A 95 2.28 18.84 18.59
C PHE A 95 3.00 17.49 18.43
N VAL A 96 4.33 17.51 18.27
CA VAL A 96 5.12 16.29 18.03
C VAL A 96 5.11 15.37 19.27
N PRO A 97 5.51 15.82 20.48
CA PRO A 97 5.40 15.02 21.70
C PRO A 97 3.98 14.53 22.00
N ASP A 98 2.99 15.42 21.86
CA ASP A 98 1.59 15.09 22.14
C ASP A 98 1.08 13.99 21.19
N THR A 99 1.44 14.08 19.91
CA THR A 99 1.08 13.07 18.90
C THR A 99 1.68 11.72 19.26
N PHE A 100 2.98 11.64 19.53
CA PHE A 100 3.63 10.38 19.86
C PHE A 100 3.10 9.79 21.18
N SER A 101 2.95 10.60 22.23
CA SER A 101 2.38 10.16 23.51
C SER A 101 0.96 9.63 23.37
N LYS A 102 0.13 10.28 22.53
CA LYS A 102 -1.24 9.80 22.25
C LYS A 102 -1.23 8.42 21.61
N TYR A 103 -0.39 8.19 20.60
CA TYR A 103 -0.36 6.91 19.89
C TYR A 103 0.28 5.80 20.71
N GLU A 104 1.25 6.12 21.58
CA GLU A 104 1.78 5.17 22.57
C GLU A 104 0.71 4.75 23.58
N LYS A 105 -0.10 5.68 24.10
CA LYS A 105 -1.24 5.33 24.97
C LYS A 105 -2.29 4.48 24.27
N LEU A 106 -2.57 4.75 22.99
CA LEU A 106 -3.46 3.91 22.17
C LEU A 106 -2.88 2.51 22.00
N PHE A 107 -1.57 2.41 21.81
CA PHE A 107 -0.86 1.13 21.74
C PHE A 107 -0.97 0.34 23.03
N GLU A 108 -0.62 0.94 24.18
CA GLU A 108 -0.75 0.32 25.50
C GLU A 108 -2.18 -0.12 25.80
N SER A 109 -3.16 0.67 25.36
CA SER A 109 -4.58 0.33 25.49
C SER A 109 -4.94 -0.88 24.63
N SER A 110 -4.39 -0.98 23.41
CA SER A 110 -4.61 -2.13 22.54
C SER A 110 -4.07 -3.43 23.16
N LEU A 111 -2.95 -3.38 23.88
CA LEU A 111 -2.39 -4.55 24.57
C LEU A 111 -3.29 -5.11 25.70
N LYS A 112 -4.25 -4.31 26.19
CA LYS A 112 -5.20 -4.71 27.23
C LYS A 112 -6.47 -5.33 26.68
N VAL A 113 -6.67 -5.34 25.36
CA VAL A 113 -7.86 -5.94 24.73
C VAL A 113 -7.79 -7.46 24.85
N GLN A 114 -8.90 -8.09 25.25
CA GLN A 114 -9.03 -9.53 25.20
C GLN A 114 -9.27 -9.97 23.76
N TYR A 115 -8.24 -10.51 23.13
CA TYR A 115 -8.32 -10.99 21.76
C TYR A 115 -8.89 -12.41 21.70
N HIS A 116 -9.75 -12.67 20.71
CA HIS A 116 -10.14 -14.03 20.35
C HIS A 116 -8.91 -14.82 19.84
N GLN A 117 -8.05 -14.13 19.11
CA GLN A 117 -6.76 -14.65 18.64
C GLN A 117 -5.70 -13.56 18.78
N SER A 118 -4.71 -13.82 19.63
CA SER A 118 -3.53 -12.97 19.77
C SER A 118 -2.59 -13.16 18.58
N TRP A 119 -1.85 -12.09 18.25
CA TRP A 119 -0.80 -12.17 17.24
C TRP A 119 0.35 -13.04 17.76
N LYS A 120 0.94 -13.79 16.85
CA LYS A 120 2.14 -14.60 17.06
C LYS A 120 3.17 -14.21 16.00
N GLN A 121 4.43 -14.16 16.39
CA GLN A 121 5.51 -13.86 15.45
C GLN A 121 5.56 -14.90 14.34
N THR A 122 5.97 -14.51 13.13
CA THR A 122 6.09 -15.42 11.98
C THR A 122 6.88 -16.68 12.35
N GLU A 123 7.98 -16.54 13.09
CA GLU A 123 8.87 -17.63 13.50
C GLU A 123 8.22 -18.65 14.46
N GLU A 124 7.11 -18.29 15.13
CA GLU A 124 6.36 -19.15 16.04
C GLU A 124 5.28 -19.99 15.33
N HIS A 125 4.99 -19.70 14.06
CA HIS A 125 4.00 -20.47 13.30
C HIS A 125 4.58 -21.80 12.84
N ASN A 126 3.79 -22.85 12.97
CA ASN A 126 4.10 -24.16 12.41
C ASN A 126 3.77 -24.15 10.91
N PHE A 127 4.65 -23.57 10.10
CA PHE A 127 4.52 -23.68 8.65
C PHE A 127 4.62 -25.16 8.24
N PRO A 128 3.79 -25.63 7.30
CA PRO A 128 3.92 -26.98 6.76
C PRO A 128 5.33 -27.20 6.21
N ARG A 129 6.17 -27.92 6.98
CA ARG A 129 7.52 -28.29 6.52
C ARG A 129 7.49 -29.46 5.55
N GLN A 130 6.39 -30.22 5.57
CA GLN A 130 6.15 -31.29 4.61
C GLN A 130 5.52 -30.67 3.37
N ILE A 131 6.33 -30.53 2.32
CA ILE A 131 5.82 -30.30 0.98
C ILE A 131 5.01 -31.54 0.63
N HIS A 132 3.68 -31.44 0.69
CA HIS A 132 2.82 -32.49 0.15
C HIS A 132 3.18 -32.70 -1.31
N ALA A 133 3.09 -33.96 -1.77
CA ALA A 133 3.18 -34.22 -3.19
C ALA A 133 2.18 -33.28 -3.91
N PRO A 134 2.64 -32.55 -4.95
CA PRO A 134 1.76 -31.63 -5.65
C PRO A 134 0.55 -32.39 -6.20
N PRO A 135 -0.62 -31.73 -6.29
CA PRO A 135 -1.83 -32.40 -6.75
C PRO A 135 -1.65 -32.93 -8.19
N SER A 136 -2.37 -33.99 -8.53
CA SER A 136 -2.41 -34.52 -9.90
C SER A 136 -2.66 -33.42 -10.93
N GLY A 137 -1.91 -33.40 -12.04
CA GLY A 137 -2.07 -32.42 -13.12
C GLY A 137 -1.25 -31.14 -12.97
N TYR A 138 -0.50 -30.98 -11.88
CA TYR A 138 0.33 -29.78 -11.66
C TYR A 138 1.38 -29.55 -12.76
N GLU A 139 2.04 -30.62 -13.25
CA GLU A 139 3.01 -30.53 -14.36
C GLU A 139 2.34 -30.08 -15.65
N GLN A 140 1.16 -30.61 -15.95
CA GLN A 140 0.38 -30.20 -17.12
C GLN A 140 0.06 -28.70 -17.08
N VAL A 141 -0.37 -28.18 -15.92
CA VAL A 141 -0.63 -26.74 -15.76
C VAL A 141 0.63 -25.92 -16.01
N LYS A 142 1.77 -26.36 -15.48
CA LYS A 142 3.06 -25.69 -15.69
C LYS A 142 3.48 -25.68 -17.16
N GLU A 143 3.34 -26.82 -17.85
CA GLU A 143 3.69 -26.96 -19.27
C GLU A 143 2.76 -26.11 -20.15
N GLU A 144 1.45 -26.19 -19.94
CA GLU A 144 0.46 -25.40 -20.67
C GLU A 144 0.70 -23.90 -20.45
N TRP A 145 0.89 -23.47 -19.20
CA TRP A 145 1.21 -22.08 -18.87
C TRP A 145 2.47 -21.60 -19.58
N SER A 146 3.55 -22.39 -19.50
CA SER A 146 4.82 -22.07 -20.16
C SER A 146 4.67 -21.98 -21.68
N SER A 147 3.79 -22.78 -22.28
CA SER A 147 3.52 -22.74 -23.73
C SER A 147 2.76 -21.48 -24.17
N LEU A 148 1.89 -20.95 -23.29
CA LEU A 148 1.04 -19.78 -23.53
C LEU A 148 1.73 -18.45 -23.19
N VAL A 149 2.66 -18.48 -22.23
CA VAL A 149 3.36 -17.29 -21.73
C VAL A 149 4.72 -17.15 -22.40
N LYS A 150 4.70 -16.55 -23.58
CA LYS A 150 5.89 -15.96 -24.22
C LYS A 150 6.07 -14.54 -23.71
N ASP A 151 7.28 -13.99 -23.81
CA ASP A 151 7.51 -12.57 -23.46
C ASP A 151 6.56 -11.67 -24.26
N ASN A 152 5.88 -10.79 -23.53
CA ASN A 152 4.83 -9.90 -24.05
C ASN A 152 3.64 -10.61 -24.72
N SER A 153 3.30 -11.83 -24.30
CA SER A 153 2.12 -12.50 -24.85
C SER A 153 0.82 -11.77 -24.44
N GLU A 154 -0.09 -11.61 -25.39
CA GLU A 154 -1.42 -11.06 -25.13
C GLU A 154 -2.18 -11.93 -24.11
N PHE A 155 -1.89 -13.23 -24.06
CA PHE A 155 -2.46 -14.13 -23.05
C PHE A 155 -2.04 -13.73 -21.64
N LEU A 156 -0.75 -13.45 -21.39
CA LEU A 156 -0.29 -12.99 -20.08
C LEU A 156 -0.95 -11.65 -19.71
N ALA A 157 -1.05 -10.71 -20.66
CA ALA A 157 -1.70 -9.43 -20.41
C ALA A 157 -3.18 -9.59 -20.03
N LYS A 158 -3.93 -10.47 -20.72
CA LYS A 158 -5.32 -10.83 -20.38
C LYS A 158 -5.41 -11.47 -19.00
N TYR A 159 -4.50 -12.38 -18.68
CA TYR A 159 -4.45 -13.04 -17.38
C TYR A 159 -4.23 -12.04 -16.25
N LEU A 160 -3.26 -11.13 -16.38
CA LEU A 160 -3.00 -10.11 -15.37
C LEU A 160 -4.19 -9.16 -15.18
N ARG A 161 -4.92 -8.81 -16.25
CA ARG A 161 -6.17 -8.05 -16.15
C ARG A 161 -7.23 -8.82 -15.38
N HIS A 162 -7.39 -10.12 -15.64
CA HIS A 162 -8.29 -10.97 -14.87
C HIS A 162 -7.94 -10.97 -13.38
N VAL A 163 -6.67 -11.22 -13.04
CA VAL A 163 -6.21 -11.24 -11.65
C VAL A 163 -6.37 -9.86 -10.98
N ALA A 164 -6.09 -8.76 -11.70
CA ALA A 164 -6.28 -7.41 -11.19
C ALA A 164 -7.74 -7.08 -10.90
N VAL A 165 -8.69 -7.57 -11.71
CA VAL A 165 -10.13 -7.42 -11.44
C VAL A 165 -10.54 -8.24 -10.22
N GLU A 166 -10.26 -9.55 -10.21
CA GLU A 166 -10.65 -10.46 -9.13
C GLU A 166 -10.10 -10.01 -7.76
N THR A 167 -8.84 -9.59 -7.72
CA THR A 167 -8.21 -9.17 -6.46
C THR A 167 -8.82 -7.90 -5.87
N ASN A 168 -9.39 -7.01 -6.70
CA ASN A 168 -10.08 -5.81 -6.24
C ASN A 168 -11.54 -6.09 -5.86
N ILE A 169 -12.22 -7.01 -6.56
CA ILE A 169 -13.56 -7.48 -6.19
C ILE A 169 -13.54 -8.22 -4.85
N ILE A 170 -12.52 -9.04 -4.57
CA ILE A 170 -12.38 -9.76 -3.28
C ILE A 170 -12.28 -8.81 -2.08
N GLU A 171 -11.77 -7.60 -2.31
CA GLU A 171 -11.56 -6.57 -1.31
C GLU A 171 -12.65 -5.50 -1.34
N ASP A 172 -13.74 -5.76 -2.08
CA ASP A 172 -14.87 -4.86 -2.27
C ASP A 172 -14.49 -3.44 -2.73
N THR A 173 -13.32 -3.29 -3.38
CA THR A 173 -12.83 -1.96 -3.81
C THR A 173 -13.75 -1.36 -4.88
N PHE A 174 -14.32 -2.22 -5.72
CA PHE A 174 -15.41 -1.90 -6.65
C PHE A 174 -16.10 -3.21 -7.06
N LEU A 175 -17.32 -3.10 -7.58
CA LEU A 175 -18.05 -4.20 -8.18
C LEU A 175 -18.35 -3.86 -9.65
N LEU A 176 -18.03 -4.78 -10.56
CA LEU A 176 -18.22 -4.63 -12.00
C LEU A 176 -19.25 -5.63 -12.50
N THR A 177 -20.01 -5.26 -13.52
CA THR A 177 -20.89 -6.22 -14.19
C THR A 177 -20.08 -7.31 -14.89
N THR A 178 -20.66 -8.49 -15.04
CA THR A 178 -20.01 -9.63 -15.73
C THR A 178 -19.57 -9.27 -17.16
N GLU A 179 -20.38 -8.50 -17.89
CA GLU A 179 -20.05 -8.04 -19.23
C GLU A 179 -18.84 -7.08 -19.22
N CYS A 180 -18.83 -6.11 -18.29
CA CYS A 180 -17.71 -5.19 -18.09
C CYS A 180 -16.41 -5.94 -17.79
N LEU A 181 -16.45 -6.93 -16.90
CA LEU A 181 -15.30 -7.78 -16.56
C LEU A 181 -14.74 -8.48 -17.81
N HIS A 182 -15.60 -9.10 -18.63
CA HIS A 182 -15.16 -9.76 -19.86
C HIS A 182 -14.54 -8.77 -20.85
N ASN A 183 -15.12 -7.59 -21.01
CA ASN A 183 -14.61 -6.55 -21.90
C ASN A 183 -13.25 -6.01 -21.41
N ILE A 184 -13.07 -5.79 -20.10
CA ILE A 184 -11.78 -5.35 -19.54
C ILE A 184 -10.69 -6.40 -19.79
N ILE A 185 -10.99 -7.67 -19.55
CA ILE A 185 -10.03 -8.75 -19.79
C ILE A 185 -9.67 -8.80 -21.28
N ARG A 186 -10.68 -8.80 -22.17
CA ARG A 186 -10.48 -8.96 -23.61
C ARG A 186 -9.80 -7.76 -24.26
N ASP A 187 -10.26 -6.54 -23.96
CA ASP A 187 -9.98 -5.33 -24.74
C ASP A 187 -9.07 -4.33 -24.01
N GLY A 188 -8.74 -4.57 -22.74
CA GLY A 188 -7.93 -3.67 -21.92
C GLY A 188 -8.75 -2.73 -21.05
N VAL A 189 -8.10 -1.92 -20.22
CA VAL A 189 -8.77 -1.05 -19.24
C VAL A 189 -9.07 0.33 -19.85
N SER A 190 -10.35 0.69 -19.97
CA SER A 190 -10.81 1.99 -20.49
C SER A 190 -12.02 2.51 -19.70
N PRO A 191 -12.15 3.84 -19.47
CA PRO A 191 -13.31 4.38 -18.76
C PRO A 191 -14.63 4.15 -19.51
N ALA A 192 -14.57 4.02 -20.84
CA ALA A 192 -15.77 3.83 -21.66
C ALA A 192 -16.45 2.48 -21.45
N ILE A 193 -15.69 1.45 -21.06
CA ILE A 193 -16.20 0.08 -20.87
C ILE A 193 -16.52 -0.24 -19.41
N ILE A 194 -16.11 0.62 -18.47
CA ILE A 194 -16.32 0.41 -17.03
C ILE A 194 -17.80 0.66 -16.71
N VAL A 195 -18.48 -0.43 -16.36
CA VAL A 195 -19.85 -0.45 -15.83
C VAL A 195 -19.81 -1.15 -14.48
N THR A 196 -20.27 -0.45 -13.45
CA THR A 196 -20.29 -0.94 -12.07
C THR A 196 -21.65 -1.54 -11.73
N GLU A 197 -21.66 -2.48 -10.79
CA GLU A 197 -22.89 -2.89 -10.11
C GLU A 197 -23.44 -1.74 -9.24
N TYR A 198 -24.71 -1.82 -8.87
CA TYR A 198 -25.39 -0.78 -8.08
C TYR A 198 -24.82 -0.63 -6.65
N ASP A 199 -24.34 -1.72 -6.07
CA ASP A 199 -23.79 -1.80 -4.71
C ASP A 199 -22.27 -1.57 -4.64
N SER A 200 -21.63 -1.15 -5.75
CA SER A 200 -20.21 -0.83 -5.79
C SER A 200 -19.87 0.35 -4.87
N GLU A 201 -18.80 0.24 -4.06
CA GLU A 201 -18.35 1.35 -3.20
C GLU A 201 -17.89 2.58 -3.99
N THR A 202 -17.38 2.36 -5.21
CA THR A 202 -16.98 3.43 -6.13
C THR A 202 -17.64 3.26 -7.49
N HIS A 203 -18.13 4.36 -8.05
CA HIS A 203 -18.75 4.43 -9.38
C HIS A 203 -17.96 5.32 -10.35
N ASP A 204 -16.89 5.97 -9.89
CA ASP A 204 -16.06 6.82 -10.72
C ASP A 204 -15.16 5.95 -11.62
N ARG A 205 -15.44 6.01 -12.92
CA ARG A 205 -14.80 5.16 -13.93
C ARG A 205 -13.30 5.46 -14.09
N ASP A 206 -12.90 6.71 -13.93
CA ASP A 206 -11.50 7.11 -14.03
C ASP A 206 -10.70 6.67 -12.81
N ILE A 207 -11.33 6.72 -11.62
CA ILE A 207 -10.75 6.14 -10.40
C ILE A 207 -10.59 4.63 -10.54
N ILE A 208 -11.65 3.90 -10.95
CA ILE A 208 -11.59 2.44 -11.14
C ILE A 208 -10.49 2.05 -12.14
N LYS A 209 -10.41 2.74 -13.28
CA LYS A 209 -9.32 2.55 -14.24
C LYS A 209 -7.96 2.73 -13.60
N SER A 210 -7.78 3.78 -12.81
CA SER A 210 -6.50 4.08 -12.17
C SER A 210 -6.13 3.01 -11.14
N ILE A 211 -7.09 2.53 -10.34
CA ILE A 211 -6.89 1.41 -9.39
C ILE A 211 -6.49 0.12 -10.12
N LEU A 212 -7.15 -0.20 -11.24
CA LEU A 212 -6.80 -1.36 -12.06
C LEU A 212 -5.38 -1.23 -12.63
N ASN A 213 -5.01 -0.05 -13.13
CA ASN A 213 -3.66 0.20 -13.65
C ASN A 213 -2.59 0.14 -12.55
N ASP A 214 -2.85 0.70 -11.38
CA ASP A 214 -1.97 0.58 -10.21
C ASP A 214 -1.74 -0.88 -9.80
N THR A 215 -2.80 -1.69 -9.87
CA THR A 215 -2.73 -3.14 -9.60
C THR A 215 -1.91 -3.86 -10.66
N LEU A 216 -2.08 -3.51 -11.95
CA LEU A 216 -1.29 -4.06 -13.05
C LEU A 216 0.20 -3.67 -12.94
N GLU A 217 0.51 -2.40 -12.67
CA GLU A 217 1.87 -1.92 -12.41
C GLU A 217 2.52 -2.69 -11.25
N ALA A 218 1.75 -2.98 -10.18
CA ALA A 218 2.23 -3.80 -9.06
C ALA A 218 2.53 -5.25 -9.46
N TYR A 219 1.69 -5.87 -10.31
CA TYR A 219 1.95 -7.21 -10.86
C TYR A 219 3.16 -7.23 -11.79
N GLU A 220 3.37 -6.19 -12.61
CA GLU A 220 4.57 -6.08 -13.46
C GLU A 220 5.85 -5.99 -12.63
N ALA A 221 5.85 -5.15 -11.58
CA ALA A 221 6.97 -5.06 -10.64
C ALA A 221 7.24 -6.40 -9.93
N MET A 222 6.18 -7.11 -9.54
CA MET A 222 6.28 -8.45 -8.95
C MET A 222 6.82 -9.48 -9.96
N LEU A 223 6.38 -9.47 -11.22
CA LEU A 223 6.89 -10.38 -12.26
C LEU A 223 8.38 -10.15 -12.51
N LEU A 224 8.82 -8.88 -12.53
CA LEU A 224 10.23 -8.54 -12.63
C LEU A 224 11.03 -9.09 -11.43
N LEU A 225 10.49 -8.95 -10.23
CA LEU A 225 11.09 -9.53 -9.03
C LEU A 225 11.18 -11.06 -9.11
N ALA A 226 10.10 -11.73 -9.53
CA ALA A 226 10.08 -13.20 -9.64
C ALA A 226 11.06 -13.73 -10.71
N ARG A 227 11.32 -12.96 -11.78
CA ARG A 227 12.28 -13.32 -12.84
C ARG A 227 13.73 -13.04 -12.48
N THR A 228 13.98 -12.19 -11.49
CA THR A 228 15.33 -11.80 -11.09
C THR A 228 15.73 -12.53 -9.81
N PRO A 229 17.00 -12.99 -9.66
CA PRO A 229 17.46 -13.69 -8.45
C PRO A 229 17.71 -12.70 -7.30
N VAL A 230 16.88 -11.67 -7.17
CA VAL A 230 17.00 -10.66 -6.11
C VAL A 230 16.16 -11.13 -4.94
N ASN A 231 16.78 -11.13 -3.75
CA ASN A 231 16.07 -11.45 -2.52
C ASN A 231 14.90 -10.49 -2.31
N LEU A 232 13.78 -11.04 -1.87
CA LEU A 232 12.68 -10.24 -1.38
C LEU A 232 13.20 -9.38 -0.22
N THR A 233 12.93 -8.08 -0.27
CA THR A 233 13.29 -7.14 0.79
C THR A 233 12.09 -6.31 1.18
N ARG A 234 12.09 -5.83 2.43
CA ARG A 234 11.11 -4.85 2.94
C ARG A 234 10.93 -3.67 1.99
N ARG A 235 12.03 -3.15 1.43
CA ARG A 235 12.01 -2.06 0.44
C ARG A 235 11.19 -2.43 -0.80
N THR A 236 11.34 -3.66 -1.29
CA THR A 236 10.61 -4.14 -2.47
C THR A 236 9.13 -4.33 -2.17
N ILE A 237 8.80 -4.89 -1.01
CA ILE A 237 7.41 -5.01 -0.52
C ILE A 237 6.75 -3.64 -0.43
N CYS A 238 7.43 -2.67 0.20
CA CYS A 238 6.98 -1.29 0.29
C CYS A 238 6.82 -0.64 -1.08
N HIS A 239 7.71 -0.91 -2.03
CA HIS A 239 7.60 -0.40 -3.40
C HIS A 239 6.36 -0.96 -4.11
N ILE A 240 6.15 -2.27 -4.10
CA ILE A 240 4.95 -2.90 -4.69
C ILE A 240 3.68 -2.37 -4.03
N HIS A 241 3.67 -2.26 -2.69
CA HIS A 241 2.55 -1.64 -1.96
C HIS A 241 2.33 -0.17 -2.39
N SER A 242 3.40 0.57 -2.68
CA SER A 242 3.28 1.95 -3.14
C SER A 242 2.64 2.09 -4.52
N LEU A 243 2.93 1.15 -5.43
CA LEU A 243 2.29 1.07 -6.73
C LEU A 243 0.81 0.74 -6.55
N LEU A 244 0.51 -0.32 -5.79
CA LEU A 244 -0.85 -0.81 -5.57
C LEU A 244 -1.78 0.23 -4.93
N MET A 245 -1.27 1.05 -4.00
CA MET A 245 -2.06 2.02 -3.25
C MET A 245 -2.04 3.43 -3.83
N LYS A 246 -1.41 3.66 -4.99
CA LYS A 246 -1.17 4.99 -5.55
C LYS A 246 -2.45 5.82 -5.75
N THR A 247 -3.53 5.20 -6.25
CA THR A 247 -4.85 5.84 -6.35
C THR A 247 -5.63 5.74 -5.05
N CYS A 248 -5.58 4.59 -4.38
CA CYS A 248 -6.32 4.31 -3.14
C CYS A 248 -5.75 4.97 -1.87
N GLN A 249 -4.68 5.76 -1.97
CA GLN A 249 -4.07 6.44 -0.83
C GLN A 249 -4.95 7.56 -0.24
N PHE A 250 -6.03 7.94 -0.92
CA PHE A 250 -7.03 8.87 -0.39
C PHE A 250 -8.38 8.18 -0.34
N HIS A 251 -8.94 8.08 0.85
CA HIS A 251 -10.24 7.47 1.03
C HIS A 251 -11.34 8.45 0.59
N ASN A 252 -12.16 8.06 -0.39
CA ASN A 252 -13.09 8.96 -1.08
C ASN A 252 -14.13 9.59 -0.15
N PHE A 253 -14.51 8.90 0.93
CA PHE A 253 -15.62 9.32 1.80
C PHE A 253 -15.21 10.23 2.96
N ASP A 254 -14.05 9.98 3.58
CA ASP A 254 -13.62 10.72 4.78
C ASP A 254 -12.34 11.54 4.55
N GLY A 255 -11.79 11.53 3.33
CA GLY A 255 -10.58 12.25 2.96
C GLY A 255 -9.32 11.77 3.69
N ARG A 256 -9.39 10.59 4.34
CA ARG A 256 -8.28 10.04 5.09
C ARG A 256 -7.15 9.63 4.16
N TYR A 257 -5.94 9.99 4.56
CA TYR A 257 -4.74 9.61 3.85
C TYR A 257 -4.18 8.27 4.35
N VAL A 258 -4.00 7.32 3.43
CA VAL A 258 -3.38 6.01 3.65
C VAL A 258 -2.02 6.01 2.94
N PRO A 259 -0.91 6.04 3.68
CA PRO A 259 0.41 6.27 3.09
C PRO A 259 0.88 5.06 2.25
N PRO A 260 1.03 5.21 0.92
CA PRO A 260 1.50 4.14 0.07
C PRO A 260 2.97 3.81 0.41
N GLY A 261 3.28 2.52 0.44
CA GLY A 261 4.64 2.02 0.69
C GLY A 261 5.24 2.32 2.07
N ARG A 262 4.43 2.70 3.07
CA ARG A 262 4.89 2.89 4.45
C ARG A 262 4.48 1.74 5.33
N THR A 263 5.36 1.31 6.23
CA THR A 263 5.02 0.27 7.20
C THR A 263 4.21 0.85 8.34
N ARG A 264 3.51 -0.02 9.08
CA ARG A 264 2.78 0.44 10.25
C ARG A 264 3.71 0.90 11.37
N THR A 265 4.97 0.46 11.39
CA THR A 265 5.99 1.00 12.29
C THR A 265 6.13 2.52 12.10
N GLU A 266 6.14 2.99 10.85
CA GLU A 266 6.19 4.41 10.53
C GLU A 266 4.89 5.16 10.85
N THR A 267 3.73 4.51 10.70
CA THR A 267 2.42 5.15 10.95
C THR A 267 1.94 5.04 12.40
N MET A 268 2.59 4.18 13.20
CA MET A 268 2.20 3.78 14.55
C MET A 268 0.76 3.25 14.66
N GLN A 269 0.28 2.56 13.61
CA GLN A 269 -1.08 2.02 13.59
C GLN A 269 -1.12 0.53 13.92
N THR A 270 -1.79 0.18 15.03
CA THR A 270 -2.16 -1.20 15.31
C THR A 270 -3.50 -1.52 14.64
N VAL A 271 -3.58 -2.68 13.99
CA VAL A 271 -4.79 -3.16 13.31
C VAL A 271 -5.38 -4.31 14.13
N ILE A 272 -6.70 -4.28 14.29
CA ILE A 272 -7.50 -5.35 14.89
C ILE A 272 -8.58 -5.70 13.86
N VAL A 273 -8.73 -6.99 13.57
CA VAL A 273 -9.70 -7.48 12.58
C VAL A 273 -10.85 -8.18 13.30
N GLY A 274 -12.08 -7.91 12.86
CA GLY A 274 -13.29 -8.50 13.44
C GLY A 274 -13.82 -7.73 14.65
N SER A 275 -15.12 -7.43 14.64
CA SER A 275 -15.79 -6.67 15.71
C SER A 275 -16.20 -7.56 16.89
N SER A 276 -16.82 -8.71 16.62
CA SER A 276 -17.31 -9.64 17.66
C SER A 276 -16.25 -10.63 18.16
N ARG A 277 -15.24 -10.92 17.33
CA ARG A 277 -14.12 -11.80 17.64
C ARG A 277 -12.83 -11.10 17.22
N PRO A 278 -12.32 -10.18 18.06
CA PRO A 278 -11.17 -9.38 17.69
C PRO A 278 -9.93 -10.25 17.53
N ILE A 279 -9.34 -10.19 16.35
CA ILE A 279 -8.07 -10.82 15.98
C ILE A 279 -7.00 -9.73 16.01
N GLN A 280 -5.96 -9.94 16.79
CA GLN A 280 -4.83 -9.04 16.84
C GLN A 280 -3.94 -9.26 15.61
N CYS A 281 -3.66 -8.20 14.85
CA CYS A 281 -2.60 -8.22 13.85
C CYS A 281 -1.24 -7.88 14.49
N CYS A 282 -0.15 -8.04 13.73
CA CYS A 282 1.19 -7.67 14.19
C CYS A 282 1.20 -6.23 14.78
N PRO A 283 1.62 -6.05 16.05
CA PRO A 283 1.83 -4.75 16.68
C PRO A 283 2.73 -3.87 15.82
N TYR A 284 2.42 -2.57 15.67
CA TYR A 284 3.20 -1.73 14.75
C TYR A 284 4.70 -1.70 15.09
N ALA A 285 5.07 -1.77 16.37
CA ALA A 285 6.46 -1.77 16.82
C ALA A 285 7.23 -3.03 16.38
N LYS A 286 6.52 -4.06 15.91
CA LYS A 286 7.06 -5.34 15.43
C LYS A 286 6.87 -5.56 13.94
N VAL A 287 6.22 -4.65 13.22
CA VAL A 287 5.92 -4.84 11.79
C VAL A 287 7.18 -4.89 10.95
N ASP A 288 8.17 -4.05 11.22
CA ASP A 288 9.44 -4.08 10.50
C ASP A 288 10.22 -5.37 10.77
N ASP A 289 10.34 -5.79 12.04
CA ASP A 289 10.96 -7.07 12.44
C ASP A 289 10.27 -8.26 11.74
N GLU A 290 8.94 -8.24 11.73
CA GLU A 290 8.10 -9.26 11.11
C GLU A 290 8.23 -9.25 9.59
N LEU A 291 8.29 -8.09 8.95
CA LEU A 291 8.53 -7.99 7.50
C LEU A 291 9.91 -8.51 7.13
N ASP A 292 10.92 -8.28 7.96
CA ASP A 292 12.25 -8.84 7.73
C ASP A 292 12.26 -10.35 7.97
N ALA A 293 11.55 -10.87 8.97
CA ALA A 293 11.35 -12.30 9.17
C ALA A 293 10.62 -12.96 8.00
N ILE A 294 9.54 -12.33 7.52
CA ILE A 294 8.85 -12.67 6.28
C ILE A 294 9.86 -12.62 5.14
N CYS A 295 10.62 -11.56 4.88
CA CYS A 295 11.60 -11.57 3.78
C CYS A 295 12.67 -12.68 3.90
N ARG A 296 12.98 -13.17 5.11
CA ARG A 296 13.87 -14.32 5.33
C ARG A 296 13.19 -15.67 5.08
N ILE A 297 11.91 -15.80 5.40
CA ILE A 297 11.13 -17.05 5.37
C ILE A 297 10.32 -17.17 4.07
N SER A 298 9.90 -16.05 3.53
CA SER A 298 9.05 -15.85 2.38
C SER A 298 9.87 -15.67 1.13
N GLU A 299 9.68 -16.42 0.06
CA GLU A 299 8.78 -17.54 -0.27
C GLU A 299 7.24 -17.47 -0.06
N ASP A 300 6.57 -16.74 0.85
CA ASP A 300 5.09 -16.61 0.86
C ASP A 300 4.57 -15.39 1.70
N GLY A 301 3.63 -14.56 1.20
CA GLY A 301 3.29 -13.21 1.75
C GLY A 301 1.80 -12.90 2.00
N ASN A 302 1.38 -11.61 2.20
CA ASN A 302 0.23 -11.05 3.00
C ASN A 302 -0.97 -10.21 2.34
N GLY A 303 -2.29 -10.55 2.37
CA GLY A 303 -3.49 -9.88 1.75
C GLY A 303 -3.71 -9.81 0.19
N ARG A 304 -4.00 -8.63 -0.37
CA ARG A 304 -3.79 -8.35 -1.82
C ARG A 304 -2.33 -8.49 -2.20
N LEU A 305 -1.51 -7.84 -1.39
CA LEU A 305 -0.08 -8.04 -1.39
C LEU A 305 0.24 -9.52 -1.10
N SER A 306 -0.61 -10.35 -0.47
CA SER A 306 -0.33 -11.79 -0.28
C SER A 306 -0.54 -12.47 -1.56
N ARG A 307 -1.65 -12.22 -2.22
CA ARG A 307 -1.91 -12.91 -3.47
C ARG A 307 -0.81 -12.58 -4.48
N ILE A 308 -0.35 -11.33 -4.51
CA ILE A 308 0.84 -10.91 -5.27
C ILE A 308 2.10 -11.66 -4.76
N MET A 309 2.44 -11.56 -3.47
CA MET A 309 3.68 -12.11 -2.92
C MET A 309 3.73 -13.66 -2.93
N ALA A 310 2.63 -14.33 -2.62
CA ALA A 310 2.41 -15.78 -2.73
C ALA A 310 2.48 -16.29 -4.17
N SER A 311 2.29 -15.41 -5.15
CA SER A 311 2.51 -15.76 -6.55
C SER A 311 4.00 -15.85 -6.91
N ILE A 312 4.89 -15.17 -6.19
CA ILE A 312 6.34 -15.15 -6.50
C ILE A 312 6.96 -16.56 -6.55
N PRO A 313 6.85 -17.42 -5.52
CA PRO A 313 7.43 -18.77 -5.58
C PRO A 313 6.84 -19.61 -6.73
N LEU A 314 5.54 -19.44 -7.00
CA LEU A 314 4.85 -20.13 -8.08
C LEU A 314 5.39 -19.70 -9.45
N ILE A 315 5.55 -18.38 -9.66
CA ILE A 315 6.11 -17.84 -10.90
C ILE A 315 7.56 -18.29 -11.09
N GLN A 316 8.37 -18.27 -10.02
CA GLN A 316 9.74 -18.78 -10.04
C GLN A 316 9.80 -20.26 -10.42
N ALA A 317 8.81 -21.05 -9.98
CA ALA A 317 8.67 -22.45 -10.34
C ALA A 317 7.97 -22.70 -11.70
N GLY A 318 7.60 -21.65 -12.44
CA GLY A 318 7.00 -21.73 -13.78
C GLY A 318 5.47 -21.85 -13.80
N TYR A 319 4.78 -21.53 -12.72
CA TYR A 319 3.31 -21.52 -12.63
C TYR A 319 2.74 -20.11 -12.86
N PRO A 320 1.43 -20.01 -13.17
CA PRO A 320 0.75 -18.72 -13.18
C PRO A 320 0.70 -18.06 -11.80
N PRO A 321 0.60 -16.72 -11.74
CA PRO A 321 0.18 -16.02 -10.52
C PRO A 321 -1.14 -16.58 -9.97
N ILE A 322 -1.35 -16.53 -8.66
CA ILE A 322 -2.58 -17.03 -8.02
C ILE A 322 -3.76 -16.13 -8.40
N ALA A 323 -4.77 -16.70 -9.02
CA ALA A 323 -6.10 -16.10 -9.21
C ALA A 323 -7.10 -16.76 -8.27
N ILE A 324 -7.65 -15.99 -7.33
CA ILE A 324 -8.75 -16.45 -6.47
C ILE A 324 -10.03 -15.86 -7.06
N SER A 325 -10.96 -16.71 -7.50
CA SER A 325 -12.24 -16.24 -8.03
C SER A 325 -13.14 -15.73 -6.90
N MET A 326 -13.89 -14.66 -7.17
CA MET A 326 -14.94 -14.13 -6.30
C MET A 326 -15.90 -15.22 -5.79
N ILE A 327 -16.27 -16.19 -6.63
CA ILE A 327 -17.18 -17.29 -6.25
C ILE A 327 -16.60 -18.12 -5.09
N ARG A 328 -15.26 -18.17 -4.97
CA ARG A 328 -14.54 -18.87 -3.90
C ARG A 328 -14.17 -17.98 -2.72
N ARG A 329 -14.58 -16.70 -2.71
CA ARG A 329 -14.29 -15.76 -1.63
C ARG A 329 -14.66 -16.31 -0.23
N PRO A 330 -15.84 -16.94 -0.01
CA PRO A 330 -16.16 -17.52 1.29
C PRO A 330 -15.20 -18.65 1.69
N MET A 331 -14.87 -19.54 0.75
CA MET A 331 -13.95 -20.66 0.99
C MET A 331 -12.51 -20.17 1.26
N TYR A 332 -12.07 -19.12 0.56
CA TYR A 332 -10.78 -18.49 0.79
C TYR A 332 -10.66 -17.92 2.21
N TYR A 333 -11.66 -17.15 2.65
CA TYR A 333 -11.68 -16.63 4.02
C TYR A 333 -11.84 -17.74 5.06
N GLN A 334 -12.62 -18.79 4.76
CA GLN A 334 -12.72 -19.97 5.62
C GLN A 334 -11.36 -20.66 5.79
N ALA A 335 -10.65 -20.95 4.69
CA ALA A 335 -9.33 -21.59 4.74
C ALA A 335 -8.32 -20.75 5.53
N ILE A 336 -8.33 -19.42 5.33
CA ILE A 336 -7.54 -18.48 6.14
C ILE A 336 -7.88 -18.58 7.63
N ASN A 337 -9.17 -18.77 7.96
CA ASN A 337 -9.62 -18.88 9.34
C ASN A 337 -9.32 -20.25 9.95
N GLU A 338 -9.26 -21.33 9.16
CA GLU A 338 -8.90 -22.67 9.63
C GLU A 338 -7.41 -22.75 10.03
N VAL A 339 -6.51 -22.14 9.24
CA VAL A 339 -5.07 -22.06 9.60
C VAL A 339 -4.83 -21.22 10.86
N LYS A 340 -5.78 -20.34 11.20
CA LYS A 340 -5.70 -19.42 12.35
C LYS A 340 -6.10 -20.06 13.68
N ILE A 341 -6.74 -21.23 13.69
CA ILE A 341 -7.24 -21.90 14.90
C ILE A 341 -6.41 -23.18 15.12
N PRO A 342 -5.36 -23.15 15.96
CA PRO A 342 -4.85 -24.38 16.57
C PRO A 342 -5.80 -24.92 17.63
#